data_AF-A0A498Q6B6-F1
#
_entry.id   AF-A0A498Q6B6-F1
#
_cell.length_a   1.000
_cell.length_b   1.000
_cell.length_c   1.000
_cell.angle_alpha   90.00
_cell.angle_beta   90.00
_cell.angle_gamma   90.00
#
_symmetry.space_group_name_H-M   'P 1'
#
loop_
_entity.id
_entity.type
_entity.pdbx_description
1 polymer ?
#
loop_
_entity_poly.entity_id
_entity_poly.type
_entity_poly.pdbx_seq_one_letter_code
_entity_poly.pdbx_strand_id
1 'polypeptide(L)'
;MFRASGADYYNPDEAARRLIAANPGLDQTTANATAWRQGKRLLERAINERLDLALETTLGGSTMPRLLAEAASQGIEVRIWYVGLASPEAHIERVRRRVDAGGHDIPEADIRRRWRHSRLNLVRLLPVLTEVRIYDNSHDADPAEAKAPRLMLVMHVVRGQIVGPSDLSSTPGWAKPIVAAAIELHG
;
A
#
# COMPACT_ATOMS: atom_id res chain seq x y z
N MET A 1 -0.63 -14.82 3.84
CA MET A 1 -1.95 -14.28 4.24
C MET A 1 -2.93 -14.28 3.07
N PHE A 2 -2.65 -13.67 1.91
CA PHE A 2 -3.58 -13.68 0.74
C PHE A 2 -3.55 -14.96 -0.13
N ARG A 3 -2.37 -15.53 -0.41
CA ARG A 3 -2.27 -16.79 -1.18
C ARG A 3 -2.85 -18.01 -0.45
N ALA A 4 -2.88 -17.96 0.89
CA ALA A 4 -3.43 -19.01 1.71
C ALA A 4 -4.98 -19.03 1.71
N SER A 5 -5.61 -17.94 1.25
CA SER A 5 -7.08 -17.81 1.17
C SER A 5 -7.62 -17.96 -0.25
N GLY A 6 -6.80 -18.38 -1.23
CA GLY A 6 -7.22 -18.59 -2.62
C GLY A 6 -7.46 -17.34 -3.45
N ALA A 7 -7.18 -16.14 -2.92
CA ALA A 7 -7.31 -14.89 -3.66
C ALA A 7 -6.09 -14.67 -4.59
N ASP A 8 -6.36 -14.27 -5.84
CA ASP A 8 -5.32 -13.89 -6.79
C ASP A 8 -4.57 -12.67 -6.25
N TYR A 9 -3.28 -12.85 -5.97
CA TYR A 9 -2.42 -11.84 -5.37
C TYR A 9 -1.31 -11.42 -6.33
N TYR A 10 -1.34 -10.14 -6.73
CA TYR A 10 -0.38 -9.53 -7.64
C TYR A 10 0.60 -8.59 -6.93
N ASN A 11 1.88 -8.92 -6.98
CA ASN A 11 2.97 -8.09 -6.48
C ASN A 11 3.82 -7.56 -7.66
N PRO A 12 3.88 -6.23 -7.91
CA PRO A 12 4.65 -5.67 -9.00
C PRO A 12 6.16 -5.97 -8.95
N ASP A 13 6.77 -6.05 -7.77
CA ASP A 13 8.20 -6.33 -7.61
C ASP A 13 8.52 -7.81 -7.88
N GLU A 14 7.63 -8.73 -7.52
CA GLU A 14 7.73 -10.14 -7.94
C GLU A 14 7.60 -10.28 -9.46
N ALA A 15 6.65 -9.58 -10.07
CA ALA A 15 6.46 -9.59 -11.52
C ALA A 15 7.68 -9.00 -12.26
N ALA A 16 8.24 -7.88 -11.79
CA ALA A 16 9.45 -7.28 -12.35
C ALA A 16 10.65 -8.23 -12.26
N ARG A 17 10.85 -8.90 -11.12
CA ARG A 17 11.92 -9.91 -10.96
C ARG A 17 11.77 -11.08 -11.93
N ARG A 18 10.55 -11.59 -12.14
CA ARG A 18 10.29 -12.65 -13.12
C ARG A 18 10.57 -12.20 -14.56
N LEU A 19 10.23 -10.96 -14.90
CA LEU A 19 10.51 -10.39 -16.23
C LEU A 19 12.01 -10.30 -16.51
N ILE A 20 12.80 -9.86 -15.52
CA ILE A 20 14.27 -9.81 -15.62
C ILE A 20 14.85 -11.23 -15.73
N ALA A 21 14.39 -12.17 -14.90
CA ALA A 21 14.87 -13.55 -14.94
C ALA A 21 14.59 -14.24 -16.29
N ALA A 22 13.46 -13.95 -16.93
CA ALA A 22 13.09 -14.50 -18.24
C ALA A 22 13.78 -13.79 -19.41
N ASN A 23 14.27 -12.56 -19.23
CA ASN A 23 14.89 -11.75 -20.28
C ASN A 23 16.21 -11.15 -19.77
N PRO A 24 17.31 -11.95 -19.73
CA PRO A 24 18.62 -11.46 -19.33
C PRO A 24 19.04 -10.27 -20.21
N GLY A 25 19.12 -9.07 -19.62
CA GLY A 25 19.40 -7.81 -20.33
C GLY A 25 18.28 -6.78 -20.27
N LEU A 26 17.09 -7.15 -19.79
CA LEU A 26 16.03 -6.18 -19.51
C LEU A 26 16.42 -5.31 -18.31
N ASP A 27 16.40 -3.99 -18.48
CA ASP A 27 16.70 -3.07 -17.40
C ASP A 27 15.55 -3.01 -16.36
N GLN A 28 15.90 -2.67 -15.13
CA GLN A 28 14.97 -2.63 -14.00
C GLN A 28 13.82 -1.63 -14.20
N THR A 29 14.07 -0.50 -14.87
CA THR A 29 13.05 0.54 -15.10
C THR A 29 11.99 0.00 -16.05
N THR A 30 12.41 -0.62 -17.15
CA THR A 30 11.51 -1.24 -18.13
C THR A 30 10.74 -2.40 -17.50
N ALA A 31 11.40 -3.24 -16.68
CA ALA A 31 10.75 -4.32 -15.94
C ALA A 31 9.67 -3.79 -14.98
N ASN A 32 9.99 -2.77 -14.19
CA ASN A 32 9.05 -2.12 -13.26
C ASN A 32 7.85 -1.50 -13.99
N ALA A 33 8.09 -0.77 -15.08
CA ALA A 33 7.03 -0.17 -15.88
C ALA A 33 6.11 -1.23 -16.50
N THR A 34 6.68 -2.36 -16.94
CA THR A 34 5.92 -3.48 -17.52
C THR A 34 5.09 -4.20 -16.46
N ALA A 35 5.68 -4.51 -15.30
CA ALA A 35 4.97 -5.08 -14.16
C ALA A 35 3.85 -4.15 -13.66
N TRP A 36 4.07 -2.84 -13.63
CA TRP A 36 3.04 -1.88 -13.26
C TRP A 36 1.86 -1.89 -14.27
N ARG A 37 2.15 -1.87 -15.58
CA ARG A 37 1.12 -1.97 -16.63
C ARG A 37 0.32 -3.27 -16.54
N GLN A 38 0.98 -4.38 -16.23
CA GLN A 38 0.30 -5.66 -16.02
C GLN A 38 -0.64 -5.61 -14.81
N GLY A 39 -0.20 -5.07 -13.67
CA GLY A 39 -1.05 -4.89 -12.49
C GLY A 39 -2.26 -4.00 -12.77
N LYS A 40 -2.06 -2.91 -13.52
CA LYS A 40 -3.15 -2.05 -14.00
C LYS A 40 -4.18 -2.82 -14.83
N ARG A 41 -3.73 -3.60 -15.82
CA ARG A 41 -4.62 -4.41 -16.67
C ARG A 41 -5.39 -5.46 -15.87
N LEU A 42 -4.74 -6.09 -14.89
CA LEU A 42 -5.41 -7.05 -14.00
C LEU A 42 -6.50 -6.38 -13.18
N LEU A 43 -6.24 -5.18 -12.63
CA LEU A 43 -7.27 -4.41 -11.92
C LEU A 43 -8.43 -4.00 -12.83
N GLU A 44 -8.14 -3.48 -14.02
CA GLU A 44 -9.17 -3.12 -15.01
C GLU A 44 -10.03 -4.34 -15.40
N ARG A 45 -9.39 -5.50 -15.60
CA ARG A 45 -10.08 -6.75 -15.86
C ARG A 45 -10.96 -7.18 -14.69
N ALA A 46 -10.43 -7.14 -13.47
CA ALA A 46 -11.17 -7.51 -12.26
C ALA A 46 -12.40 -6.62 -12.06
N ILE A 47 -12.28 -5.32 -12.38
CA ILE A 47 -13.40 -4.38 -12.36
C ILE A 47 -14.45 -4.77 -13.41
N ASN A 48 -14.04 -4.93 -14.67
CA ASN A 48 -14.96 -5.22 -15.78
C ASN A 48 -15.65 -6.58 -15.66
N GLU A 49 -14.93 -7.60 -15.21
CA GLU A 49 -15.42 -8.99 -15.10
C GLU A 49 -15.97 -9.30 -13.70
N ARG A 50 -15.94 -8.34 -12.76
CA ARG A 50 -16.35 -8.51 -11.35
C ARG A 50 -15.65 -9.67 -10.65
N LEU A 51 -14.33 -9.74 -10.78
CA LEU A 51 -13.48 -10.74 -10.15
C LEU A 51 -12.82 -10.20 -8.88
N ASP A 52 -12.49 -11.10 -7.97
CA ASP A 52 -11.67 -10.77 -6.81
C ASP A 52 -10.19 -10.60 -7.21
N LEU A 53 -9.56 -9.52 -6.75
CA LEU A 53 -8.15 -9.26 -6.96
C LEU A 53 -7.52 -8.62 -5.72
N ALA A 54 -6.45 -9.23 -5.24
CA ALA A 54 -5.51 -8.59 -4.33
C ALA A 54 -4.30 -8.08 -5.12
N LEU A 55 -3.92 -6.82 -4.92
CA LEU A 55 -2.71 -6.27 -5.52
C LEU A 55 -1.96 -5.36 -4.56
N GLU A 56 -0.64 -5.31 -4.70
CA GLU A 56 0.17 -4.31 -4.02
C GLU A 56 0.30 -3.02 -4.84
N THR A 57 0.23 -1.89 -4.15
CA THR A 57 0.50 -0.57 -4.71
C THR A 57 1.08 0.35 -3.64
N THR A 58 1.96 1.26 -4.04
CA THR A 58 2.45 2.33 -3.15
C THR A 58 1.38 3.38 -2.86
N LEU A 59 0.28 3.37 -3.63
CA LEU A 59 -0.76 4.39 -3.61
C LEU A 59 -0.24 5.82 -3.88
N GLY A 60 1.02 5.99 -4.31
CA GLY A 60 1.67 7.30 -4.48
C GLY A 60 1.45 7.96 -5.85
N GLY A 61 0.89 7.22 -6.82
CA GLY A 61 0.47 7.73 -8.12
C GLY A 61 -1.01 8.09 -8.17
N SER A 62 -1.51 8.58 -9.31
CA SER A 62 -2.92 8.95 -9.48
C SER A 62 -3.79 7.83 -10.05
N THR A 63 -3.22 6.92 -10.85
CA THR A 63 -3.99 5.90 -11.58
C THR A 63 -4.65 4.88 -10.67
N MET A 64 -3.91 4.30 -9.71
CA MET A 64 -4.45 3.27 -8.82
C MET A 64 -5.59 3.81 -7.94
N PRO A 65 -5.45 4.96 -7.23
CA PRO A 65 -6.56 5.55 -6.50
C PRO A 65 -7.78 5.84 -7.38
N ARG A 66 -7.58 6.34 -8.61
CA ARG A 66 -8.69 6.58 -9.55
C ARG A 66 -9.45 5.30 -9.89
N LEU A 67 -8.73 4.23 -10.23
CA LEU A 67 -9.34 2.94 -10.55
C LEU A 67 -10.07 2.31 -9.35
N LEU A 68 -9.51 2.46 -8.14
CA LEU A 68 -10.17 1.99 -6.92
C LEU A 68 -11.45 2.77 -6.63
N ALA A 69 -11.45 4.10 -6.80
CA ALA A 69 -12.65 4.91 -6.65
C ALA A 69 -13.73 4.55 -7.71
N GLU A 70 -13.29 4.31 -8.95
CA GLU A 70 -14.17 3.86 -10.05
C GLU A 70 -14.77 2.48 -9.75
N ALA A 71 -13.98 1.53 -9.23
CA ALA A 71 -14.46 0.22 -8.79
C ALA A 71 -15.55 0.36 -7.72
N ALA A 72 -15.30 1.19 -6.70
CA ALA A 72 -16.27 1.46 -5.64
C ALA A 72 -17.57 2.08 -6.19
N SER A 73 -17.49 3.01 -7.15
CA SER A 73 -18.69 3.58 -7.78
C SER A 73 -19.52 2.58 -8.60
N GLN A 74 -18.91 1.46 -9.01
CA GLN A 74 -19.58 0.36 -9.71
C GLN A 74 -20.12 -0.71 -8.73
N GLY A 75 -20.04 -0.47 -7.43
CA GLY A 75 -20.51 -1.38 -6.39
C GLY A 75 -19.53 -2.51 -6.03
N ILE A 76 -18.28 -2.43 -6.49
CA ILE A 76 -17.22 -3.39 -6.10
C ILE A 76 -16.72 -3.03 -4.70
N GLU A 77 -16.57 -4.02 -3.84
CA GLU A 77 -16.01 -3.79 -2.52
C GLU A 77 -14.51 -3.49 -2.61
N VAL A 78 -14.11 -2.32 -2.10
CA VAL A 78 -12.69 -1.93 -2.05
C VAL A 78 -12.22 -2.00 -0.60
N ARG A 79 -11.20 -2.84 -0.37
CA ARG A 79 -10.59 -3.07 0.94
C ARG A 79 -9.11 -2.72 0.89
N ILE A 80 -8.64 -1.88 1.82
CA ILE A 80 -7.25 -1.44 1.88
C ILE A 80 -6.61 -1.84 3.20
N TRP A 81 -5.44 -2.49 3.12
CA TRP A 81 -4.48 -2.60 4.22
C TRP A 81 -3.35 -1.62 3.94
N TYR A 82 -3.32 -0.53 4.69
CA TYR A 82 -2.35 0.53 4.56
C TYR A 82 -1.28 0.40 5.66
N VAL A 83 -0.01 0.46 5.28
CA VAL A 83 1.12 0.41 6.21
C VAL A 83 1.96 1.67 6.01
N GLY A 84 2.12 2.47 7.07
CA GLY A 84 2.91 3.70 7.06
C GLY A 84 4.11 3.66 8.01
N LEU A 85 5.05 4.58 7.77
CA LEU A 85 6.17 4.90 8.66
C LEU A 85 6.12 6.36 9.09
N ALA A 86 6.76 6.62 10.23
CA ALA A 86 6.84 7.92 10.89
C ALA A 86 7.33 9.05 9.97
N SER A 87 8.24 8.74 9.05
CA SER A 87 8.88 9.73 8.19
C SER A 87 9.35 9.12 6.86
N PRO A 88 9.57 9.94 5.81
CA PRO A 88 10.25 9.48 4.61
C PRO A 88 11.70 9.07 4.88
N GLU A 89 12.36 9.65 5.89
CA GLU A 89 13.71 9.25 6.32
C GLU A 89 13.74 7.79 6.79
N ALA A 90 12.71 7.34 7.52
CA ALA A 90 12.60 5.93 7.92
C ALA A 90 12.47 4.99 6.70
N HIS A 91 11.79 5.43 5.63
CA HIS A 91 11.76 4.68 4.37
C HIS A 91 13.13 4.65 3.69
N ILE A 92 13.82 5.80 3.62
CA ILE A 92 15.15 5.92 3.01
C ILE A 92 16.13 4.98 3.72
N GLU A 93 16.14 4.98 5.06
CA GLU A 93 16.99 4.11 5.86
C GLU A 93 16.72 2.62 5.58
N ARG A 94 15.44 2.22 5.52
CA ARG A 94 15.08 0.84 5.18
C ARG A 94 15.48 0.45 3.75
N VAL A 95 15.41 1.38 2.80
CA VAL A 95 15.88 1.14 1.43
C VAL A 95 17.39 0.98 1.41
N ARG A 96 18.15 1.83 2.12
CA ARG A 96 19.61 1.72 2.23
C ARG A 96 20.03 0.36 2.79
N ARG A 97 19.47 -0.05 3.94
CA ARG A 97 19.75 -1.38 4.53
C ARG A 97 19.45 -2.53 3.56
N ARG A 98 18.38 -2.41 2.77
CA ARG A 98 18.02 -3.42 1.76
C ARG A 98 19.03 -3.42 0.60
N VAL A 99 19.51 -2.26 0.16
CA VAL A 99 20.54 -2.15 -0.88
C VAL A 99 21.85 -2.76 -0.41
N ASP A 100 22.25 -2.50 0.83
CA ASP A 100 23.44 -3.11 1.45
C ASP A 100 23.32 -4.65 1.51
N ALA A 101 22.10 -5.17 1.65
CA ALA A 101 21.79 -6.60 1.58
C ALA A 101 21.59 -7.14 0.14
N GLY A 102 21.95 -6.38 -0.90
CA GLY A 102 21.87 -6.80 -2.31
C GLY A 102 20.53 -6.55 -3.01
N GLY A 103 19.65 -5.74 -2.41
CA GLY A 103 18.40 -5.30 -3.05
C GLY A 103 18.57 -4.09 -3.97
N HIS A 104 17.47 -3.69 -4.62
CA HIS A 104 17.45 -2.54 -5.52
C HIS A 104 17.23 -1.20 -4.77
N ASP A 105 17.91 -0.16 -5.24
CA ASP A 105 17.76 1.21 -4.74
C ASP A 105 16.47 1.89 -5.24
N ILE A 106 16.00 2.91 -4.53
CA ILE A 106 14.87 3.74 -4.96
C ILE A 106 15.26 5.20 -4.74
N PRO A 107 15.15 6.08 -5.77
CA PRO A 107 15.50 7.49 -5.62
C PRO A 107 14.77 8.14 -4.43
N GLU A 108 15.49 8.87 -3.59
CA GLU A 108 14.90 9.49 -2.39
C GLU A 108 13.75 10.45 -2.71
N ALA A 109 13.85 11.17 -3.84
CA ALA A 109 12.80 12.04 -4.34
C ALA A 109 11.49 11.27 -4.59
N ASP A 110 11.60 10.04 -5.11
CA ASP A 110 10.46 9.14 -5.31
C ASP A 110 9.87 8.67 -3.99
N ILE A 111 10.70 8.30 -3.01
CA ILE A 111 10.27 7.91 -1.66
C ILE A 111 9.49 9.05 -1.00
N ARG A 112 10.04 10.26 -0.99
CA ARG A 112 9.43 11.45 -0.38
C ARG A 112 8.09 11.79 -1.04
N ARG A 113 8.05 11.78 -2.38
CA ARG A 113 6.81 12.00 -3.14
C ARG A 113 5.75 10.97 -2.79
N ARG A 114 6.10 9.68 -2.81
CA ARG A 114 5.16 8.57 -2.53
C ARG A 114 4.67 8.61 -1.08
N TRP A 115 5.54 8.92 -0.11
CA TRP A 115 5.14 9.06 1.30
C TRP A 115 4.11 10.17 1.53
N ARG A 116 4.23 11.29 0.80
CA ARG A 116 3.21 12.36 0.83
C ARG A 116 1.93 11.95 0.11
N HIS A 117 2.04 11.52 -1.14
CA HIS A 117 0.89 11.30 -2.01
C HIS A 117 0.03 10.11 -1.59
N SER A 118 0.64 9.02 -1.10
CA SER A 118 -0.09 7.84 -0.63
C SER A 118 -1.09 8.18 0.47
N ARG A 119 -0.71 9.00 1.45
CA ARG A 119 -1.59 9.46 2.53
C ARG A 119 -2.71 10.37 2.02
N LEU A 120 -2.40 11.30 1.13
CA LEU A 120 -3.42 12.17 0.52
C LEU A 120 -4.43 11.36 -0.30
N ASN A 121 -3.96 10.37 -1.05
CA ASN A 121 -4.81 9.48 -1.82
C ASN A 121 -5.66 8.57 -0.93
N LEU A 122 -5.10 8.08 0.19
CA LEU A 122 -5.87 7.32 1.17
C LEU A 122 -7.02 8.15 1.75
N VAL A 123 -6.75 9.40 2.17
CA VAL A 123 -7.79 10.32 2.67
C VAL A 123 -8.90 10.50 1.64
N ARG A 124 -8.55 10.71 0.36
CA ARG A 124 -9.53 10.85 -0.73
C ARG A 124 -10.36 9.60 -0.97
N LEU A 125 -9.81 8.42 -0.68
CA LEU A 125 -10.50 7.15 -0.87
C LEU A 125 -11.40 6.80 0.31
N LEU A 126 -11.14 7.29 1.53
CA LEU A 126 -11.91 6.93 2.73
C LEU A 126 -13.44 6.88 2.53
N PRO A 127 -14.09 7.85 1.86
CA PRO A 127 -15.55 7.83 1.72
C PRO A 127 -16.11 6.66 0.91
N VAL A 128 -15.29 6.03 0.06
CA VAL A 128 -15.72 4.99 -0.88
C VAL A 128 -15.20 3.59 -0.52
N LEU A 129 -14.43 3.45 0.56
CA LEU A 129 -13.88 2.16 0.97
C LEU A 129 -14.92 1.34 1.73
N THR A 130 -15.03 0.06 1.38
CA THR A 130 -15.78 -0.92 2.17
C THR A 130 -15.05 -1.21 3.48
N GLU A 131 -13.72 -1.25 3.44
CA GLU A 131 -12.90 -1.49 4.62
C GLU A 131 -11.52 -0.85 4.47
N VAL A 132 -11.01 -0.26 5.55
CA VAL A 132 -9.61 0.14 5.63
C VAL A 132 -9.01 -0.25 6.97
N ARG A 133 -7.84 -0.87 6.94
CA ARG A 133 -6.98 -1.07 8.11
C ARG A 133 -5.70 -0.30 7.92
N ILE A 134 -5.34 0.51 8.91
CA ILE A 134 -4.14 1.34 8.91
C ILE A 134 -3.21 0.83 9.99
N TYR A 135 -1.98 0.54 9.61
CA TYR A 135 -0.94 0.09 10.52
C TYR A 135 0.23 1.07 10.52
N ASP A 136 0.76 1.30 11.71
CA ASP A 136 2.08 1.86 11.90
C ASP A 136 3.10 0.73 11.96
N ASN A 137 4.17 0.92 11.17
CA ASN A 137 5.30 0.01 11.14
C ASN A 137 6.60 0.76 11.49
N SER A 138 6.51 1.83 12.27
CA SER A 138 7.64 2.73 12.56
C SER A 138 8.58 2.15 13.62
N HIS A 139 8.10 1.23 14.45
CA HIS A 139 8.95 0.51 15.38
C HIS A 139 9.93 -0.37 14.61
N ASP A 140 11.21 -0.25 14.94
CA ASP A 140 12.25 -1.07 14.32
C ASP A 140 12.04 -2.55 14.68
N ALA A 141 12.05 -3.39 13.65
CA ALA A 141 12.59 -4.73 13.79
C ALA A 141 14.09 -4.59 13.54
N ASP A 142 14.90 -4.91 14.54
CA ASP A 142 16.32 -5.13 14.31
C ASP A 142 16.48 -6.34 13.37
N PRO A 143 17.05 -6.17 12.16
CA PRO A 143 17.32 -7.29 11.25
C PRO A 143 18.20 -8.37 11.89
N ALA A 144 19.04 -8.00 12.88
CA ALA A 144 19.88 -8.93 13.63
C ALA A 144 19.09 -9.75 14.66
N GLU A 145 17.94 -9.27 15.13
CA GLU A 145 17.15 -9.98 16.16
C GLU A 145 16.16 -11.01 15.60
N ALA A 146 16.06 -11.16 14.26
CA ALA A 146 15.09 -12.05 13.60
C ALA A 146 13.63 -11.85 14.07
N LYS A 147 13.31 -10.73 14.72
CA LYS A 147 11.95 -10.40 15.17
C LYS A 147 11.22 -9.71 14.04
N ALA A 148 10.06 -10.24 13.68
CA ALA A 148 9.17 -9.56 12.75
C ALA A 148 8.81 -8.17 13.31
N PRO A 149 8.74 -7.13 12.47
CA PRO A 149 8.37 -5.80 12.92
C PRO A 149 6.96 -5.80 13.52
N ARG A 150 6.79 -5.11 14.65
CA ARG A 150 5.52 -5.04 15.35
C ARG A 150 4.61 -4.03 14.65
N LEU A 151 3.69 -4.54 13.83
CA LEU A 151 2.62 -3.72 13.25
C LEU A 151 1.66 -3.29 14.36
N MET A 152 1.51 -1.97 14.53
CA MET A 152 0.57 -1.38 15.47
C MET A 152 -0.68 -0.94 14.70
N LEU A 153 -1.85 -1.45 15.07
CA LEU A 153 -3.12 -1.01 14.46
C LEU A 153 -3.38 0.45 14.87
N VAL A 154 -3.47 1.34 13.89
CA VAL A 154 -3.78 2.75 14.08
C VAL A 154 -5.27 3.00 13.98
N MET A 155 -5.92 2.42 12.97
CA MET A 155 -7.36 2.58 12.73
C MET A 155 -7.89 1.44 11.86
N HIS A 156 -9.11 1.01 12.14
CA HIS A 156 -9.87 0.06 11.33
C HIS A 156 -11.27 0.62 11.13
N VAL A 157 -11.64 0.83 9.86
CA VAL A 157 -12.96 1.29 9.45
C VAL A 157 -13.62 0.20 8.61
N VAL A 158 -14.88 -0.12 8.90
CA VAL A 158 -15.71 -1.04 8.12
C VAL A 158 -17.01 -0.32 7.77
N ARG A 159 -17.32 -0.21 6.48
CA ARG A 159 -18.55 0.42 5.96
C ARG A 159 -18.84 1.77 6.62
N GLY A 160 -17.79 2.59 6.72
CA GLY A 160 -17.85 3.92 7.31
C GLY A 160 -18.02 3.95 8.83
N GLN A 161 -17.71 2.87 9.54
CA GLN A 161 -17.72 2.84 11.02
C GLN A 161 -16.31 2.54 11.52
N ILE A 162 -15.79 3.37 12.42
CA ILE A 162 -14.52 3.08 13.10
C ILE A 162 -14.78 1.95 14.10
N VAL A 163 -14.26 0.77 13.80
CA VAL A 163 -14.43 -0.45 14.62
C VAL A 163 -13.23 -0.73 15.52
N GLY A 164 -12.14 0.02 15.39
CA GLY A 164 -11.03 -0.04 16.31
C GLY A 164 -9.80 0.79 15.88
N PRO A 165 -8.80 0.90 16.76
CA PRO A 165 -8.85 0.55 18.19
C PRO A 165 -9.85 1.45 18.94
N SER A 166 -10.28 1.05 20.14
CA SER A 166 -11.24 1.83 20.95
C SER A 166 -10.68 3.16 21.45
N ASP A 167 -9.35 3.29 21.50
CA ASP A 167 -8.64 4.51 21.84
C ASP A 167 -7.75 4.93 20.67
N LEU A 168 -7.97 6.14 20.17
CA LEU A 168 -7.21 6.75 19.08
C LEU A 168 -6.20 7.81 19.58
N SER A 169 -6.08 8.01 20.89
CA SER A 169 -5.18 9.01 21.49
C SER A 169 -3.70 8.76 21.15
N SER A 170 -3.32 7.50 20.95
CA SER A 170 -1.97 7.07 20.56
C SER A 170 -1.71 7.15 19.05
N THR A 171 -2.56 7.82 18.26
CA THR A 171 -2.37 7.94 16.81
C THR A 171 -1.04 8.62 16.48
N PRO A 172 -0.15 7.97 15.71
CA PRO A 172 1.15 8.54 15.38
C PRO A 172 0.98 9.78 14.49
N GLY A 173 1.91 10.73 14.61
CA GLY A 173 1.80 12.05 13.97
C GLY A 173 1.56 12.00 12.47
N TRP A 174 2.18 11.05 11.76
CA TRP A 174 2.01 10.89 10.32
C TRP A 174 0.58 10.48 9.91
N ALA A 175 -0.15 9.81 10.80
CA ALA A 175 -1.48 9.24 10.55
C ALA A 175 -2.62 10.14 11.06
N LYS A 176 -2.34 11.12 11.92
CA LYS A 176 -3.35 12.05 12.47
C LYS A 176 -4.26 12.66 11.41
N PRO A 177 -3.78 13.15 10.25
CA PRO A 177 -4.67 13.69 9.23
C PRO A 177 -5.62 12.66 8.62
N ILE A 178 -5.21 11.39 8.54
CA ILE A 178 -6.05 10.30 8.02
C ILE A 178 -7.13 9.95 9.03
N VAL A 179 -6.76 9.84 10.31
CA VAL A 179 -7.71 9.54 11.40
C VAL A 179 -8.71 10.68 11.58
N ALA A 180 -8.26 11.94 11.55
CA ALA A 180 -9.13 13.10 11.62
C ALA A 180 -10.16 13.11 10.49
N ALA A 181 -9.72 12.89 9.24
CA ALA A 181 -10.63 12.81 8.09
C ALA A 181 -11.65 11.66 8.22
N ALA A 182 -11.25 10.52 8.77
CA ALA A 182 -12.18 9.40 9.00
C ALA A 182 -13.22 9.73 10.09
N ILE A 183 -12.82 10.45 11.15
CA ILE A 183 -13.75 10.91 12.20
C ILE A 183 -14.73 11.93 11.60
N GLU A 184 -14.26 12.90 10.81
CA GLU A 184 -15.13 13.90 10.17
C GLU A 184 -16.17 13.30 9.21
N LEU A 185 -15.86 12.17 8.57
CA LEU A 185 -16.80 11.46 7.69
C LEU A 185 -17.88 10.69 8.44
N HIS A 186 -17.68 10.41 9.73
CA HIS A 186 -18.45 9.42 10.50
C HIS A 186 -18.94 9.91 11.87
N GLY A 187 -18.61 11.15 12.26
CA GLY A 187 -19.13 11.86 13.42
C GLY A 187 -20.25 12.80 13.04
#